data_AF-A0A379ERV5-F1
#
_entry.id   AF-A0A379ERV5-F1
#
_cell.length_a   1.000
_cell.length_b   1.000
_cell.length_c   1.000
_cell.angle_alpha   90.00
_cell.angle_beta   90.00
_cell.angle_gamma   90.00
#
_symmetry.space_group_name_H-M   'P 1'
#
loop_
_entity.id
_entity.type
_entity.pdbx_description
1 polymer ?
#
loop_
_entity_poly.entity_id
_entity_poly.type
_entity_poly.pdbx_seq_one_letter_code
_entity_poly.pdbx_strand_id
1 'polypeptide(L)'
;MLKISIYSKNDRTLSSTFILWAWVTSLYIAQHSQHDLVLLEKALSEQRLNCTAVAEIGLERAIPELLTDLLWRKQCEFLEAQLYFAKRYDLPVNLHSRKAHDQLFTFLNVSH
;
A
#
# COMPACT_ATOMS: atom_id res chain seq x y z
N MET A 1 -9.08 2.55 14.86
CA MET A 1 -9.37 3.58 13.84
C MET A 1 -8.11 3.73 13.00
N LEU A 2 -8.12 3.35 11.72
CA LEU A 2 -6.94 3.52 10.86
C LEU A 2 -6.65 5.04 10.72
N LYS A 3 -5.42 5.46 11.05
CA LYS A 3 -4.95 6.80 10.71
C LYS A 3 -4.55 6.80 9.23
N ILE A 4 -5.43 7.34 8.39
CA ILE A 4 -5.14 7.54 6.97
C ILE A 4 -4.51 8.91 6.82
N SER A 5 -3.24 8.95 6.40
CA SER A 5 -2.56 10.20 6.05
C SER A 5 -2.33 10.21 4.55
N ILE A 6 -3.12 11.00 3.83
CA ILE A 6 -3.00 11.16 2.38
C ILE A 6 -1.91 12.20 2.12
N TYR A 7 -0.79 11.80 1.51
CA TYR A 7 0.29 12.72 1.16
C TYR A 7 0.34 12.94 -0.36
N SER A 8 0.46 14.20 -0.77
CA SER A 8 0.67 14.58 -2.17
C SER A 8 2.14 14.38 -2.56
N LYS A 9 2.42 13.90 -3.78
CA LYS A 9 3.80 13.71 -4.31
C LYS A 9 4.68 14.97 -4.26
N ASN A 10 4.10 16.16 -4.05
CA ASN A 10 4.83 17.42 -3.93
C ASN A 10 5.27 17.78 -2.51
N ASP A 11 4.95 16.97 -1.51
CA ASP A 11 5.32 17.25 -0.12
C ASP A 11 6.79 16.84 0.16
N ARG A 12 7.70 17.80 0.03
CA ARG A 12 9.17 17.63 0.20
C ARG A 12 9.62 17.51 1.66
N THR A 13 8.71 17.32 2.62
CA THR A 13 9.04 17.24 4.05
C THR A 13 9.56 15.85 4.50
N LEU A 14 9.59 14.85 3.60
CA LEU A 14 10.00 13.47 3.90
C LEU A 14 11.53 13.25 3.95
N SER A 15 12.32 14.27 4.24
CA SER A 15 13.80 14.20 4.15
C SER A 15 14.47 13.41 5.30
N SER A 16 13.72 12.92 6.29
CA SER A 16 14.29 12.26 7.49
C SER A 16 13.52 11.02 7.95
N THR A 17 12.44 10.68 7.27
CA THR A 17 11.47 9.67 7.70
C THR A 17 11.64 8.44 6.83
N PHE A 18 12.02 7.30 7.41
CA PHE A 18 12.09 6.04 6.68
C PHE A 18 10.65 5.54 6.49
N ILE A 19 9.96 6.11 5.52
CA ILE A 19 8.79 5.46 4.93
C ILE A 19 9.35 4.13 4.41
N LEU A 20 8.84 3.01 4.93
CA LEU A 20 9.00 1.78 4.16
C LEU A 20 8.15 2.05 2.94
N TRP A 21 8.80 2.50 1.87
CA TRP A 21 8.25 2.44 0.54
C TRP A 21 8.10 0.95 0.31
N ALA A 22 7.01 0.37 0.81
CA ALA A 22 6.55 -0.93 0.42
C ALA A 22 6.61 -0.85 -1.10
N TRP A 23 7.54 -1.62 -1.64
CA TRP A 23 7.97 -1.66 -3.02
C TRP A 23 6.80 -2.08 -3.91
N VAL A 24 5.67 -1.38 -3.91
CA VAL A 24 4.40 -1.84 -4.47
C VAL A 24 3.63 -0.59 -4.86
N THR A 25 4.16 0.15 -5.82
CA THR A 25 3.24 0.95 -6.61
C THR A 25 2.50 -0.03 -7.51
N SER A 26 1.19 0.14 -7.65
CA SER A 26 0.32 -0.67 -8.51
C SER A 26 0.88 -0.84 -9.94
N LEU A 27 1.77 0.08 -10.35
CA LEU A 27 2.55 0.06 -11.59
C LEU A 27 3.46 -1.17 -11.78
N TYR A 28 4.01 -1.74 -10.71
CA TYR A 28 4.92 -2.89 -10.76
C TYR A 28 4.26 -4.20 -10.32
N ILE A 29 2.93 -4.22 -10.18
CA ILE A 29 2.18 -5.39 -9.68
C ILE A 29 2.46 -6.68 -10.46
N ALA A 30 2.80 -6.59 -11.74
CA ALA A 30 3.20 -7.74 -12.55
C ALA A 30 4.46 -8.44 -12.02
N GLN A 31 5.43 -7.69 -11.50
CA GLN A 31 6.73 -8.20 -11.05
C GLN A 31 6.68 -8.74 -9.62
N HIS A 32 5.67 -8.35 -8.84
CA HIS A 32 5.58 -8.78 -7.45
C HIS A 32 5.24 -10.24 -7.28
N SER A 33 5.70 -10.84 -6.21
CA SER A 33 5.32 -12.19 -5.82
C SER A 33 4.84 -12.19 -4.37
N GLN A 34 4.18 -13.26 -3.95
CA GLN A 34 3.76 -13.40 -2.56
C GLN A 34 4.94 -13.32 -1.58
N HIS A 35 6.16 -13.65 -2.03
CA HIS A 35 7.37 -13.53 -1.23
C HIS A 35 7.65 -12.09 -0.81
N ASP A 36 7.27 -11.10 -1.62
CA ASP A 36 7.45 -9.69 -1.28
C ASP A 36 6.61 -9.28 -0.06
N LEU A 37 5.43 -9.88 0.10
CA LEU A 37 4.59 -9.67 1.29
C LEU A 37 5.22 -10.28 2.55
N VAL A 38 5.91 -11.42 2.42
CA VAL A 38 6.66 -12.03 3.54
C VAL A 38 7.84 -11.15 3.95
N LEU A 39 8.56 -10.60 2.97
CA LEU A 39 9.66 -9.66 3.24
C LEU A 39 9.16 -8.37 3.88
N LEU A 40 8.03 -7.85 3.42
CA LEU A 40 7.37 -6.68 4.01
C LEU A 40 6.97 -6.95 5.47
N GLU A 41 6.28 -8.05 5.74
CA GLU A 41 5.88 -8.41 7.10
C GLU A 41 7.10 -8.56 8.02
N LYS A 42 8.15 -9.22 7.56
CA LYS A 42 9.40 -9.36 8.32
C LYS A 42 9.99 -7.99 8.66
N ALA A 43 10.11 -7.10 7.68
CA ALA A 43 10.65 -5.76 7.89
C ALA A 43 9.82 -4.93 8.89
N LEU A 44 8.48 -5.06 8.85
CA LEU A 44 7.58 -4.42 9.80
C LEU A 44 7.70 -5.04 11.20
N SER A 45 7.83 -6.38 11.29
CA SER A 45 7.99 -7.10 12.56
C SER A 45 9.30 -6.79 13.28
N GLU A 46 10.37 -6.53 12.52
CA GLU A 46 11.66 -6.13 13.06
C GLU A 46 11.62 -4.72 13.66
N GLN A 47 10.49 -3.99 13.52
CA GLN A 47 10.26 -2.64 14.02
C GLN A 47 11.51 -1.77 13.89
N ARG A 48 12.13 -1.76 12.70
CA ARG A 48 13.27 -0.88 12.46
C ARG A 48 12.82 0.53 12.84
N LEU A 49 13.50 1.11 13.84
CA LEU A 49 13.07 2.25 14.67
C LEU A 49 12.60 3.51 13.91
N ASN A 50 12.70 3.51 12.58
CA ASN A 50 12.40 4.63 11.71
C ASN A 50 11.19 4.37 10.78
N CYS A 51 10.56 3.18 10.82
CA CYS A 51 9.35 2.91 10.05
C CYS A 51 8.15 3.62 10.68
N THR A 52 7.55 4.55 9.94
CA THR A 52 6.50 5.45 10.46
C THR A 52 5.18 5.34 9.69
N ALA A 53 5.17 4.63 8.56
CA ALA A 53 3.98 4.43 7.72
C ALA A 53 4.19 3.26 6.74
N VAL A 54 3.09 2.69 6.26
CA VAL A 54 3.06 1.79 5.11
C VAL A 54 2.63 2.58 3.86
N ALA A 55 3.50 2.68 2.86
CA ALA A 55 3.30 3.49 1.67
C ALA A 55 4.12 2.96 0.48
N GLU A 56 3.92 3.35 -0.77
CA GLU A 56 2.71 3.93 -1.35
C GLU A 56 1.83 2.74 -1.78
N ILE A 57 0.71 2.48 -1.09
CA ILE A 57 -0.15 1.30 -1.34
C ILE A 57 -1.44 1.72 -2.03
N GLY A 58 -2.02 0.92 -2.94
CA GLY A 58 -3.27 1.32 -3.57
C GLY A 58 -3.63 0.60 -4.87
N LEU A 59 -4.55 1.21 -5.61
CA LEU A 59 -5.09 0.69 -6.88
C LEU A 59 -4.85 1.66 -8.03
N GLU A 60 -4.46 1.12 -9.19
CA GLU A 60 -4.25 1.83 -10.45
C GLU A 60 -5.19 1.26 -11.51
N ARG A 61 -6.13 2.09 -11.97
CA ARG A 61 -7.10 1.77 -13.04
C ARG A 61 -6.96 2.64 -14.27
N ALA A 62 -6.00 3.56 -14.32
CA ALA A 62 -5.76 4.41 -15.48
C ALA A 62 -4.94 3.72 -16.58
N ILE A 63 -4.23 2.63 -16.26
CA ILE A 63 -3.35 1.90 -17.18
C ILE A 63 -4.04 0.59 -17.61
N PRO A 64 -4.51 0.49 -18.87
CA PRO A 64 -5.25 -0.69 -19.36
C PRO A 64 -4.50 -2.02 -19.21
N GLU A 65 -3.17 -2.01 -19.35
CA GLU A 65 -2.31 -3.19 -19.25
C GLU A 65 -2.35 -3.82 -17.86
N LEU A 66 -2.64 -3.02 -16.82
CA LEU A 66 -2.73 -3.46 -15.43
C LEU A 66 -4.14 -3.90 -15.03
N LEU A 67 -5.12 -3.77 -15.94
CA LEU A 67 -6.52 -4.09 -15.71
C LEU A 67 -6.93 -5.49 -16.16
N THR A 68 -6.00 -6.33 -16.60
CA THR A 68 -6.30 -7.76 -16.81
C THR A 68 -6.81 -8.36 -15.50
N ASP A 69 -7.76 -9.30 -15.57
CA ASP A 69 -8.38 -9.87 -14.37
C ASP A 69 -7.36 -10.41 -13.37
N LEU A 70 -6.28 -11.02 -13.88
CA LEU A 70 -5.16 -11.53 -13.08
C LEU A 70 -4.44 -10.40 -12.33
N LEU A 71 -4.05 -9.34 -13.03
CA LEU A 71 -3.29 -8.23 -12.43
C LEU A 71 -4.18 -7.39 -11.51
N TRP A 72 -5.45 -7.17 -11.88
CA TRP A 72 -6.39 -6.45 -11.05
C TRP A 72 -6.67 -7.17 -9.72
N ARG A 73 -6.91 -8.48 -9.77
CA ARG A 73 -7.07 -9.30 -8.57
C ARG A 73 -5.83 -9.24 -7.69
N LYS A 74 -4.63 -9.32 -8.30
CA LYS A 74 -3.37 -9.20 -7.58
C LYS A 74 -3.19 -7.83 -6.92
N GLN A 75 -3.58 -6.73 -7.58
CA GLN A 75 -3.58 -5.40 -6.95
C GLN A 75 -4.46 -5.38 -5.70
N CYS A 76 -5.64 -5.98 -5.76
CA CYS A 76 -6.58 -6.06 -4.63
C CYS A 76 -6.01 -6.89 -3.48
N GLU A 77 -5.48 -8.08 -3.76
CA GLU A 77 -4.89 -8.99 -2.75
C GLU A 77 -3.69 -8.33 -2.04
N PHE A 78 -2.85 -7.60 -2.78
CA PHE A 78 -1.72 -6.87 -2.21
C PHE A 78 -2.18 -5.71 -1.33
N LEU A 79 -3.16 -4.92 -1.79
CA LEU A 79 -3.71 -3.82 -1.00
C LEU A 79 -4.31 -4.33 0.32
N GLU A 80 -5.08 -5.42 0.28
CA GLU A 80 -5.67 -6.04 1.47
C GLU A 80 -4.60 -6.49 2.47
N ALA A 81 -3.56 -7.20 2.00
CA ALA A 81 -2.46 -7.65 2.84
C ALA A 81 -1.70 -6.47 3.49
N GLN A 82 -1.46 -5.40 2.73
CA GLN A 82 -0.78 -4.21 3.21
C GLN A 82 -1.59 -3.42 4.24
N LEU A 83 -2.91 -3.28 4.02
CA LEU A 83 -3.82 -2.68 4.99
C LEU A 83 -3.87 -3.50 6.28
N TYR A 84 -3.91 -4.83 6.16
CA TYR A 84 -3.82 -5.74 7.30
C TYR A 84 -2.53 -5.53 8.09
N PHE A 85 -1.37 -5.44 7.42
CA PHE A 85 -0.10 -5.18 8.10
C PHE A 85 -0.07 -3.81 8.76
N ALA A 86 -0.52 -2.75 8.08
CA ALA A 86 -0.58 -1.42 8.66
C ALA A 86 -1.40 -1.39 9.95
N LYS A 87 -2.55 -2.07 9.95
CA LYS A 87 -3.35 -2.23 11.18
C LYS A 87 -2.62 -3.05 12.24
N ARG A 88 -2.05 -4.20 11.88
CA ARG A 88 -1.35 -5.11 12.80
C ARG A 88 -0.20 -4.43 13.55
N TYR A 89 0.52 -3.55 12.87
CA TYR A 89 1.68 -2.83 13.43
C TYR A 89 1.35 -1.39 13.87
N ASP A 90 0.07 -1.01 13.93
CA ASP A 90 -0.42 0.34 14.29
C ASP A 90 0.26 1.49 13.52
N LEU A 91 0.49 1.25 12.22
CA LEU A 91 1.10 2.22 11.32
C LEU A 91 0.04 2.94 10.47
N PRO A 92 0.18 4.25 10.27
CA PRO A 92 -0.62 4.96 9.29
C PRO A 92 -0.31 4.48 7.87
N VAL A 93 -1.28 4.64 6.98
CA VAL A 93 -1.15 4.30 5.55
C VAL A 93 -1.12 5.54 4.69
N ASN A 94 -0.30 5.51 3.63
CA ASN A 94 -0.36 6.46 2.53
C ASN A 94 -0.89 5.75 1.28
N LEU A 95 -2.06 6.19 0.84
CA LEU A 95 -2.84 5.54 -0.20
C LEU A 95 -2.65 6.20 -1.56
N HIS A 96 -2.40 5.37 -2.55
CA HIS A 96 -2.48 5.70 -3.97
C HIS A 96 -3.87 5.39 -4.51
N SER A 97 -4.46 6.34 -5.24
CA SER A 97 -5.68 6.10 -6.01
C SER A 97 -5.55 6.77 -7.37
N ARG A 98 -5.70 6.00 -8.45
CA ARG A 98 -5.87 6.55 -9.79
C ARG A 98 -7.02 5.87 -10.50
N LYS A 99 -8.10 6.64 -10.74
CA LYS A 99 -9.38 6.17 -11.28
C LYS A 99 -9.98 4.97 -10.52
N ALA A 100 -9.64 4.81 -9.24
CA ALA A 100 -9.98 3.63 -8.43
C ALA A 100 -10.64 4.00 -7.09
N HIS A 101 -11.15 5.22 -6.95
CA HIS A 101 -11.68 5.74 -5.68
C HIS A 101 -12.81 4.89 -5.11
N ASP A 102 -13.79 4.49 -5.94
CA ASP A 102 -14.93 3.68 -5.50
C ASP A 102 -14.50 2.30 -5.01
N GLN A 103 -13.53 1.69 -5.70
CA GLN A 103 -12.99 0.37 -5.32
C GLN A 103 -12.20 0.47 -4.02
N LEU A 104 -11.34 1.49 -3.88
CA LEU A 104 -10.57 1.75 -2.66
C LEU A 104 -11.47 1.95 -1.44
N PHE A 105 -12.60 2.63 -1.60
CA PHE A 105 -13.55 2.84 -0.51
C PHE A 105 -14.11 1.52 0.05
N THR A 106 -14.22 0.49 -0.79
CA THR A 106 -14.63 -0.86 -0.36
C THR A 106 -13.60 -1.46 0.59
N PHE A 107 -12.30 -1.26 0.38
CA PHE A 107 -11.25 -1.76 1.28
C PHE A 107 -11.16 -0.97 2.60
N LEU A 108 -11.50 0.33 2.59
CA LEU A 108 -11.37 1.20 3.77
C LEU A 108 -12.60 1.17 4.68
N ASN A 109 -13.78 0.90 4.14
CA ASN A 109 -15.02 0.83 4.92
C ASN A 109 -15.24 -0.49 5.64
N VAL A 110 -14.57 -1.56 5.20
CA VAL A 110 -14.61 -2.80 5.98
C VAL A 110 -13.78 -2.52 7.21
N SER A 111 -14.47 -2.40 8.35
CA SER A 111 -13.87 -2.25 9.67
C SER A 111 -13.17 -3.55 10.04
N HIS A 112 -12.04 -3.83 9.40
CA HIS A 112 -11.11 -4.87 9.84
C HIS A 112 -10.43 -4.44 11.11
#